data_AF-A0A0C9XK50-F1
#
_entry.id   AF-A0A0C9XK50-F1
#
_cell.length_a   1.000
_cell.length_b   1.000
_cell.length_c   1.000
_cell.angle_alpha   90.00
_cell.angle_beta   90.00
_cell.angle_gamma   90.00
#
_symmetry.space_group_name_H-M   'P 1'
#
loop_
_entity.id
_entity.type
_entity.pdbx_description
1 polymer ?
#
loop_
_entity_poly.entity_id
_entity_poly.type
_entity_poly.pdbx_seq_one_letter_code
_entity_poly.pdbx_strand_id
1 'polypeptide(L)'
;QTQNDYIREWLPQKEDFLHILLELEAPPVPRICKICRKDGVYRCPDCMHQPLLCTNCCRTRHEAHPFHRIQQWTGDFFEDCALHMTGLQLHLGHGGAPCPSASSNELPPFSKKSRHATAGKAVDDGEWEDVDNIPLHLRPPVGAKYLTIIDVTGVHFVLVRACQCPNAASYHMQLFRAKLCPSTFEKPSTAFTFSVLDDFLRDNVECGTSGMNYYSKLRRVTSNVFPHLVVDRYRELLRVARQWRLLKLLKWNGFQDNKNCSKDGDLALFCAACPQPGINVSTTANLDHWKYTRTVVMDGNFKAEHMHERRPDDQVWLMDGRGFMVTNPPYRAYLKATPHITEKSPCNNHKAISQASASRGKLNSTGVGATACAWHGCFYPHSVVDFQKGERQLNMDYSLAHALSYNMTGINNVLCFYDINCAYMKNLQRRVDSSDFLHIQPAMKITAGIGMWHVHGHKKECYARYSPLFIKGSGWVDGEIIETLWSTLNVVSASTRGMTSPHRQELLDFQMNDSNFMKMIRMGMDIHG
;
A
#
# COMPACT_ATOMS: atom_id res chain seq x y z
N GLN A 1 13.35 33.50 -13.79
CA GLN A 1 13.41 33.61 -12.32
C GLN A 1 13.83 32.26 -11.75
N THR A 2 14.77 32.27 -10.82
CA THR A 2 15.21 31.12 -10.04
C THR A 2 14.37 30.99 -8.78
N GLN A 3 14.40 29.83 -8.11
CA GLN A 3 13.73 29.65 -6.80
C GLN A 3 14.19 30.69 -5.77
N ASN A 4 15.46 31.11 -5.83
CA ASN A 4 16.01 32.13 -4.95
C ASN A 4 15.46 33.53 -5.25
N ASP A 5 15.02 33.80 -6.49
CA ASP A 5 14.44 35.10 -6.84
C ASP A 5 13.08 35.29 -6.13
N TYR A 6 12.22 34.25 -6.14
CA TYR A 6 10.94 34.28 -5.42
C TYR A 6 11.10 34.39 -3.91
N ILE A 7 12.11 33.73 -3.32
CA ILE A 7 12.39 33.87 -1.88
C ILE A 7 12.83 35.31 -1.57
N ARG A 8 13.68 35.92 -2.42
CA ARG A 8 14.07 37.33 -2.24
C ARG A 8 12.90 38.29 -2.38
N GLU A 9 11.93 38.01 -3.25
CA GLU A 9 10.67 38.77 -3.36
C GLU A 9 9.78 38.62 -2.11
N TRP A 10 9.83 37.47 -1.42
CA TRP A 10 9.08 37.23 -0.18
C TRP A 10 9.73 37.85 1.07
N LEU A 11 11.06 37.96 1.13
CA LEU A 11 11.76 38.45 2.33
C LEU A 11 11.19 39.78 2.89
N PRO A 12 10.90 40.81 2.08
CA PRO A 12 10.29 42.04 2.57
C PRO A 12 8.86 41.87 3.12
N GLN A 13 8.14 40.81 2.71
CA GLN A 13 6.75 40.54 3.10
C GLN A 13 6.63 39.65 4.35
N LYS A 14 7.76 39.15 4.89
CA LYS A 14 7.77 38.18 5.99
C LYS A 14 7.03 38.70 7.24
N GLU A 15 7.19 39.98 7.58
CA GLU A 15 6.56 40.59 8.76
C GLU A 15 5.04 40.65 8.60
N ASP A 16 4.54 41.06 7.43
CA ASP A 16 3.10 41.10 7.13
C ASP A 16 2.47 39.71 7.20
N PHE A 17 3.16 38.69 6.68
CA PHE A 17 2.70 37.30 6.75
C PHE A 17 2.64 36.80 8.20
N LEU A 18 3.64 37.14 9.03
CA LEU A 18 3.63 36.80 10.45
C LEU A 18 2.50 37.50 11.20
N HIS A 19 2.26 38.78 10.94
CA HIS A 19 1.14 39.52 11.52
C HIS A 19 -0.20 38.85 11.20
N ILE A 20 -0.43 38.48 9.95
CA ILE A 20 -1.66 37.76 9.55
C ILE A 20 -1.77 36.40 10.24
N LEU A 21 -0.67 35.62 10.33
CA LEU A 21 -0.69 34.34 11.04
C LEU A 21 -1.08 34.49 12.51
N LEU A 22 -0.58 35.53 13.19
CA LEU A 22 -0.93 35.81 14.58
C LEU A 22 -2.37 36.33 14.73
N GLU A 23 -2.85 37.18 13.81
CA GLU A 23 -4.25 37.63 13.79
C GLU A 23 -5.22 36.45 13.62
N LEU A 24 -4.85 35.46 12.80
CA LEU A 24 -5.65 34.25 12.61
C LEU A 24 -5.73 33.37 13.87
N GLU A 25 -4.90 33.57 14.89
CA GLU A 25 -5.00 32.86 16.17
C GLU A 25 -6.02 33.46 17.15
N ALA A 26 -6.51 34.68 16.89
CA ALA A 26 -7.50 35.35 17.73
C ALA A 26 -8.90 35.34 17.09
N PRO A 27 -9.98 35.39 17.89
CA PRO A 27 -11.33 35.53 17.36
C PRO A 27 -11.55 36.96 16.85
N PRO A 28 -12.45 37.16 15.86
CA PRO A 28 -12.83 38.50 15.44
C PRO A 28 -13.52 39.26 16.59
N VAL A 29 -13.32 40.58 16.62
CA VAL A 29 -14.00 41.51 17.52
C VAL A 29 -15.01 42.32 16.71
N PRO A 30 -16.32 42.29 17.05
CA PRO A 30 -16.95 41.55 18.15
C PRO A 30 -17.07 40.04 17.87
N ARG A 31 -17.14 39.23 18.95
CA ARG A 31 -17.23 37.75 18.90
C ARG A 31 -18.62 37.25 18.49
N ILE A 32 -19.04 37.60 17.28
CA ILE A 32 -20.34 37.24 16.74
C ILE A 32 -20.26 36.02 15.83
N CYS A 33 -21.20 35.11 16.00
CA CYS A 33 -21.42 33.98 15.12
C CYS A 33 -21.72 34.48 13.71
N LYS A 34 -20.97 33.99 12.72
CA LYS A 34 -21.09 34.40 11.32
C LYS A 34 -22.49 34.17 10.73
N ILE A 35 -23.20 33.13 11.22
CA ILE A 35 -24.51 32.71 10.68
C ILE A 35 -25.66 33.40 11.41
N CYS A 36 -25.81 33.17 12.72
CA CYS A 36 -26.97 33.64 13.47
C CYS A 36 -26.76 34.94 14.25
N ARG A 37 -25.55 35.53 14.17
CA ARG A 37 -25.17 36.82 14.80
C ARG A 37 -25.24 36.85 16.34
N LYS A 38 -25.49 35.70 16.99
CA LYS A 38 -25.37 35.50 18.45
C LYS A 38 -23.90 35.30 18.85
N ASP A 39 -23.60 35.07 20.13
CA ASP A 39 -22.23 34.81 20.60
C ASP A 39 -21.60 33.59 19.91
N GLY A 40 -20.43 33.82 19.31
CA GLY A 40 -19.60 32.80 18.68
C GLY A 40 -18.50 32.34 19.62
N VAL A 41 -18.27 31.02 19.69
CA VAL A 41 -17.26 30.41 20.57
C VAL A 41 -16.45 29.30 19.92
N TYR A 42 -16.89 28.77 18.78
CA TYR A 42 -16.18 27.72 18.04
C TYR A 42 -15.62 28.25 16.73
N ARG A 43 -14.43 27.77 16.35
CA ARG A 43 -13.91 27.85 14.99
C ARG A 43 -13.54 26.47 14.47
N CYS A 44 -13.41 26.34 13.16
CA CYS A 44 -12.96 25.11 12.50
C CYS A 44 -11.72 25.42 11.67
N PRO A 45 -10.51 25.02 12.09
CA PRO A 45 -9.28 25.22 11.32
C PRO A 45 -9.33 24.59 9.93
N ASP A 46 -10.08 23.49 9.77
CA ASP A 46 -10.23 22.81 8.48
C ASP A 46 -11.20 23.56 7.52
N CYS A 47 -11.96 24.55 8.00
CA CYS A 47 -12.80 25.41 7.15
C CYS A 47 -12.00 26.62 6.65
N MET A 48 -12.09 26.90 5.35
CA MET A 48 -11.56 28.14 4.78
C MET A 48 -12.12 29.38 5.52
N HIS A 49 -11.24 30.34 5.82
CA HIS A 49 -11.52 31.57 6.59
C HIS A 49 -11.94 31.38 8.06
N GLN A 50 -11.97 30.15 8.58
CA GLN A 50 -12.19 29.82 10.00
C GLN A 50 -13.30 30.66 10.70
N PRO A 51 -14.54 30.69 10.17
CA PRO A 51 -15.58 31.56 10.71
C PRO A 51 -15.90 31.21 12.17
N LEU A 52 -16.11 32.23 13.00
CA LEU A 52 -16.56 32.05 14.37
C LEU A 52 -18.06 31.65 14.39
N LEU A 53 -18.39 30.58 15.12
CA LEU A 53 -19.72 29.97 15.16
C LEU A 53 -20.19 29.73 16.61
N CYS A 54 -21.50 29.84 16.83
CA CYS A 54 -22.10 29.32 18.06
C CYS A 54 -22.24 27.78 17.97
N THR A 55 -22.49 27.10 19.09
CA THR A 55 -22.59 25.62 19.15
C THR A 55 -23.55 25.05 18.10
N ASN A 56 -24.76 25.61 17.95
CA ASN A 56 -25.76 25.08 17.01
C ASN A 56 -25.35 25.28 15.55
N CYS A 57 -24.80 26.46 15.23
CA CYS A 57 -24.32 26.75 13.87
C CYS A 57 -23.10 25.90 13.53
N CYS A 58 -22.22 25.65 14.50
CA CYS A 58 -21.09 24.74 14.36
C CYS A 58 -21.56 23.31 14.05
N ARG A 59 -22.49 22.77 14.87
CA ARG A 59 -23.07 21.45 14.63
C ARG A 59 -23.68 21.33 13.23
N THR A 60 -24.61 22.22 12.90
CA THR A 60 -25.36 22.19 11.62
C THR A 60 -24.41 22.25 10.42
N ARG A 61 -23.38 23.11 10.47
CA ARG A 61 -22.41 23.26 9.39
C ARG A 61 -21.58 22.00 9.15
N HIS A 62 -21.31 21.23 10.19
CA HIS A 62 -20.44 20.04 10.12
C HIS A 62 -21.20 18.72 10.07
N GLU A 63 -22.53 18.72 9.88
CA GLU A 63 -23.31 17.49 9.67
C GLU A 63 -22.82 16.70 8.45
N ALA A 64 -22.46 17.41 7.36
CA ALA A 64 -21.87 16.81 6.17
C ALA A 64 -20.35 16.59 6.26
N HIS A 65 -19.70 17.12 7.30
CA HIS A 65 -18.25 17.10 7.52
C HIS A 65 -17.90 16.71 8.96
N PRO A 66 -18.31 15.51 9.41
CA PRO A 66 -18.26 15.12 10.83
C PRO A 66 -16.85 14.84 11.37
N PHE A 67 -15.83 14.90 10.51
CA PHE A 67 -14.43 14.65 10.87
C PHE A 67 -13.57 15.93 10.82
N HIS A 68 -14.18 17.09 10.57
CA HIS A 68 -13.46 18.35 10.75
C HIS A 68 -13.11 18.55 12.23
N ARG A 69 -11.91 19.06 12.48
CA ARG A 69 -11.45 19.46 13.81
C ARG A 69 -11.99 20.83 14.13
N ILE A 70 -12.39 21.02 15.38
CA ILE A 70 -12.89 22.30 15.87
C ILE A 70 -12.10 22.74 17.09
N GLN A 71 -12.11 24.04 17.34
CA GLN A 71 -11.51 24.63 18.52
C GLN A 71 -12.53 25.52 19.22
N GLN A 72 -12.44 25.59 20.55
CA GLN A 72 -13.30 26.39 21.39
C GLN A 72 -12.50 27.54 22.02
N TRP A 73 -13.06 28.75 22.02
CA TRP A 73 -12.49 29.89 22.71
C TRP A 73 -12.65 29.74 24.22
N THR A 74 -11.54 29.76 24.96
CA THR A 74 -11.52 29.64 26.43
C THR A 74 -11.74 30.98 27.14
N GLY A 75 -11.49 32.08 26.44
CA GLY A 75 -11.38 33.42 27.03
C GLY A 75 -10.08 34.09 26.58
N ASP A 76 -9.01 33.30 26.52
CA ASP A 76 -7.64 33.76 26.23
C ASP A 76 -7.06 33.13 24.95
N PHE A 77 -7.40 31.88 24.64
CA PHE A 77 -6.92 31.17 23.44
C PHE A 77 -7.94 30.17 22.90
N PHE A 78 -7.70 29.65 21.71
CA PHE A 78 -8.47 28.55 21.14
C PHE A 78 -7.89 27.20 21.57
N GLU A 79 -8.69 26.41 22.28
CA GLU A 79 -8.34 25.06 22.69
C GLU A 79 -8.98 24.02 21.75
N ASP A 80 -8.25 22.94 21.45
CA ASP A 80 -8.77 21.83 20.66
C ASP A 80 -9.99 21.19 21.33
N CYS A 81 -11.05 20.98 20.54
CA CYS A 81 -12.34 20.47 20.99
C CYS A 81 -12.82 19.34 20.07
N ALA A 82 -13.55 18.37 20.63
CA ALA A 82 -14.14 17.29 19.84
C ALA A 82 -15.52 17.68 19.33
N LEU A 83 -15.78 17.44 18.03
CA LEU A 83 -17.03 17.85 17.39
C LEU A 83 -18.29 17.21 18.03
N HIS A 84 -18.17 16.00 18.60
CA HIS A 84 -19.27 15.36 19.32
C HIS A 84 -19.75 16.18 20.54
N MET A 85 -18.90 17.04 21.12
CA MET A 85 -19.27 17.91 22.26
C MET A 85 -20.32 18.96 21.86
N THR A 86 -20.46 19.24 20.56
CA THR A 86 -21.56 20.08 20.04
C THR A 86 -22.91 19.35 20.01
N GLY A 87 -22.92 18.05 20.31
CA GLY A 87 -24.08 17.17 20.19
C GLY A 87 -24.29 16.59 18.79
N LEU A 88 -23.27 16.65 17.93
CA LEU A 88 -23.32 16.03 16.60
C LEU A 88 -23.41 14.50 16.71
N GLN A 89 -24.30 13.90 15.91
CA GLN A 89 -24.46 12.46 15.78
C GLN A 89 -24.45 12.09 14.30
N LEU A 90 -23.91 10.91 13.99
CA LEU A 90 -23.91 10.37 12.64
C LEU A 90 -25.03 9.35 12.50
N HIS A 91 -25.97 9.59 11.59
CA HIS A 91 -27.05 8.66 11.30
C HIS A 91 -26.70 7.80 10.07
N LEU A 92 -26.86 6.48 10.21
CA LEU A 92 -26.63 5.54 9.12
C LEU A 92 -27.91 5.33 8.32
N GLY A 93 -27.78 5.29 6.99
CA GLY A 93 -28.92 5.21 6.07
C GLY A 93 -29.62 6.57 5.88
N HIS A 94 -30.73 6.56 5.14
CA HIS A 94 -31.59 7.74 4.91
C HIS A 94 -30.85 9.02 4.47
N GLY A 95 -29.75 8.89 3.72
CA GLY A 95 -28.93 10.03 3.30
C GLY A 95 -28.27 10.81 4.45
N GLY A 96 -28.16 10.21 5.65
CA GLY A 96 -27.64 10.87 6.85
C GLY A 96 -28.71 11.47 7.78
N ALA A 97 -29.99 11.36 7.42
CA ALA A 97 -31.09 11.80 8.29
C ALA A 97 -31.38 10.79 9.42
N PRO A 98 -32.00 11.23 10.54
CA PRO A 98 -32.48 10.34 11.58
C PRO A 98 -33.43 9.26 11.03
N CYS A 99 -33.28 8.04 11.50
CA CYS A 99 -34.12 6.93 11.05
C CYS A 99 -35.58 7.14 11.54
N PRO A 100 -36.60 7.08 10.65
CA PRO A 100 -37.99 7.29 11.04
C PRO A 100 -38.54 6.15 11.91
N SER A 101 -37.90 4.98 11.87
CA SER A 101 -38.24 3.82 12.70
C SER A 101 -37.45 3.77 14.01
N ALA A 102 -36.58 4.76 14.27
CA ALA A 102 -35.89 4.82 15.54
C ALA A 102 -36.90 5.08 16.66
N SER A 103 -36.91 4.23 17.68
CA SER A 103 -37.71 4.49 18.86
C SER A 103 -37.27 5.81 19.51
N SER A 104 -38.20 6.71 19.77
CA SER A 104 -37.98 8.01 20.40
C SER A 104 -37.45 7.93 21.85
N ASN A 105 -37.19 6.73 22.35
CA ASN A 105 -36.81 6.46 23.75
C ASN A 105 -35.30 6.52 24.02
N GLU A 106 -34.45 6.77 23.04
CA GLU A 106 -33.05 7.14 23.30
C GLU A 106 -32.89 8.67 23.29
N LEU A 107 -33.42 9.32 24.34
CA LEU A 107 -33.09 10.72 24.64
C LEU A 107 -31.56 10.89 24.73
N PRO A 108 -30.98 11.99 24.20
CA PRO A 108 -29.55 12.27 24.35
C PRO A 108 -29.21 12.46 25.84
N PRO A 109 -28.16 11.82 26.38
CA PRO A 109 -27.71 12.07 27.74
C PRO A 109 -26.88 13.36 27.75
N PHE A 110 -27.54 14.50 27.57
CA PHE A 110 -27.00 15.79 27.98
C PHE A 110 -27.91 16.40 29.03
N SER A 111 -28.04 15.72 30.18
CA SER A 111 -28.46 16.41 31.40
C SER A 111 -27.24 17.10 31.99
N LYS A 112 -27.22 18.43 31.96
CA LYS A 112 -26.37 19.23 32.84
C LYS A 112 -26.71 18.86 34.29
N LYS A 113 -25.91 17.98 34.93
CA LYS A 113 -25.64 17.87 36.39
C LYS A 113 -25.09 16.47 36.74
N SER A 114 -23.81 16.40 37.13
CA SER A 114 -23.22 15.57 38.21
C SER A 114 -21.70 15.81 38.14
N ARG A 115 -20.93 16.38 39.08
CA ARG A 115 -20.78 16.17 40.53
C ARG A 115 -20.68 14.68 40.92
N HIS A 116 -19.42 14.27 41.09
CA HIS A 116 -18.84 13.18 41.89
C HIS A 116 -19.36 11.73 41.81
N ALA A 117 -18.36 10.84 41.69
CA ALA A 117 -18.26 9.45 42.19
C ALA A 117 -19.07 8.35 41.45
N THR A 118 -18.61 7.10 41.25
CA THR A 118 -17.48 6.32 41.82
C THR A 118 -17.15 5.11 40.92
N ALA A 119 -15.96 4.54 41.13
CA ALA A 119 -15.28 3.49 40.37
C ALA A 119 -15.75 2.03 40.58
N GLY A 120 -15.31 1.16 39.66
CA GLY A 120 -15.11 -0.30 39.82
C GLY A 120 -14.86 -0.97 38.45
N LYS A 121 -13.87 -1.83 38.17
CA LYS A 121 -12.80 -2.47 38.98
C LYS A 121 -11.55 -2.75 38.10
N ALA A 122 -10.40 -2.51 38.72
CA ALA A 122 -9.04 -3.09 38.63
C ALA A 122 -8.59 -3.94 37.43
N VAL A 123 -7.52 -3.47 36.78
CA VAL A 123 -6.35 -4.27 36.38
C VAL A 123 -5.14 -3.61 37.07
N ASP A 124 -4.33 -4.42 37.74
CA ASP A 124 -3.19 -4.03 38.56
C ASP A 124 -1.89 -4.27 37.80
N ASP A 125 -1.20 -3.19 37.41
CA ASP A 125 0.26 -3.08 37.36
C ASP A 125 0.73 -1.69 36.85
N GLY A 126 0.84 -0.74 37.80
CA GLY A 126 1.99 0.16 37.92
C GLY A 126 2.20 1.31 36.91
N GLU A 127 1.34 2.33 36.93
CA GLU A 127 1.68 3.77 36.91
C GLU A 127 0.37 4.58 36.91
N TRP A 128 0.08 5.28 38.00
CA TRP A 128 -1.12 6.09 38.14
C TRP A 128 -0.93 7.41 37.38
N GLU A 129 -1.35 7.48 36.12
CA GLU A 129 -1.70 8.75 35.49
C GLU A 129 -3.15 9.09 35.86
N ASP A 130 -3.33 10.16 36.63
CA ASP A 130 -4.65 10.67 36.98
C ASP A 130 -5.49 10.89 35.70
N VAL A 131 -6.61 10.17 35.58
CA VAL A 131 -7.57 10.25 34.46
C VAL A 131 -8.08 11.69 34.24
N ASP A 132 -7.91 12.56 35.23
CA ASP A 132 -8.26 13.98 35.18
C ASP A 132 -7.33 14.84 34.29
N ASN A 133 -6.16 14.33 33.88
CA ASN A 133 -5.17 15.07 33.07
C ASN A 133 -5.31 14.90 31.54
N ILE A 134 -6.24 14.07 31.05
CA ILE A 134 -6.45 13.88 29.60
C ILE A 134 -7.18 15.11 29.03
N PRO A 135 -6.70 15.79 27.98
CA PRO A 135 -7.42 16.89 27.33
C PRO A 135 -8.85 16.51 26.92
N LEU A 136 -9.81 17.42 27.07
CA LEU A 136 -11.24 17.15 26.83
C LEU A 136 -11.52 16.57 25.44
N HIS A 137 -10.82 17.04 24.41
CA HIS A 137 -11.01 16.55 23.03
C HIS A 137 -10.54 15.10 22.81
N LEU A 138 -9.70 14.56 23.72
CA LEU A 138 -9.24 13.17 23.68
C LEU A 138 -10.09 12.24 24.57
N ARG A 139 -11.05 12.78 25.33
CA ARG A 139 -11.93 11.97 26.17
C ARG A 139 -13.07 11.39 25.33
N PRO A 140 -13.31 10.07 25.39
CA PRO A 140 -14.48 9.49 24.77
C PRO A 140 -15.77 9.93 25.49
N PRO A 141 -16.93 9.97 24.79
CA PRO A 141 -18.22 10.24 25.41
C PRO A 141 -18.55 9.26 26.54
N VAL A 142 -18.89 9.78 27.72
CA VAL A 142 -19.29 8.99 28.90
C VAL A 142 -20.79 8.67 28.84
N GLY A 143 -21.17 7.41 29.11
CA GLY A 143 -22.57 7.00 29.23
C GLY A 143 -23.34 6.83 27.90
N ALA A 144 -22.66 6.98 26.76
CA ALA A 144 -23.25 6.78 25.43
C ALA A 144 -22.42 5.82 24.58
N LYS A 145 -23.08 5.03 23.70
CA LYS A 145 -22.39 4.19 22.72
C LYS A 145 -21.78 5.07 21.62
N TYR A 146 -20.46 5.06 21.50
CA TYR A 146 -19.71 5.78 20.49
C TYR A 146 -18.90 4.81 19.61
N LEU A 147 -18.44 5.32 18.47
CA LEU A 147 -17.50 4.65 17.58
C LEU A 147 -16.20 5.47 17.56
N THR A 148 -15.05 4.79 17.67
CA THR A 148 -13.75 5.41 17.37
C THR A 148 -13.55 5.40 15.86
N ILE A 149 -13.54 6.56 15.23
CA ILE A 149 -13.38 6.70 13.79
C ILE A 149 -12.01 7.29 13.50
N ILE A 150 -11.21 6.58 12.70
CA ILE A 150 -9.93 7.07 12.22
C ILE A 150 -10.16 7.70 10.85
N ASP A 151 -9.79 8.95 10.70
CA ASP A 151 -9.85 9.73 9.47
C ASP A 151 -8.48 10.38 9.18
N VAL A 152 -8.29 10.93 7.97
CA VAL A 152 -7.09 11.70 7.62
C VAL A 152 -6.86 12.90 8.53
N THR A 153 -7.92 13.44 9.14
CA THR A 153 -7.85 14.53 10.12
C THR A 153 -7.58 14.06 11.55
N GLY A 154 -7.40 12.75 11.80
CA GLY A 154 -7.05 12.20 13.10
C GLY A 154 -8.04 11.17 13.65
N VAL A 155 -8.03 10.98 14.97
CA VAL A 155 -8.85 10.02 15.69
C VAL A 155 -10.04 10.74 16.34
N HIS A 156 -11.24 10.30 15.99
CA HIS A 156 -12.50 10.93 16.40
C HIS A 156 -13.35 9.97 17.22
N PHE A 157 -14.05 10.51 18.23
CA PHE A 157 -15.13 9.80 18.90
C PHE A 157 -16.46 10.36 18.40
N VAL A 158 -17.29 9.49 17.82
CA VAL A 158 -18.56 9.90 17.19
C VAL A 158 -19.69 9.01 17.67
N LEU A 159 -20.82 9.62 18.02
CA LEU A 159 -22.06 8.90 18.30
C LEU A 159 -22.69 8.48 16.98
N VAL A 160 -22.88 7.17 16.79
CA VAL A 160 -23.43 6.61 15.55
C VAL A 160 -24.79 5.97 15.83
N ARG A 161 -25.79 6.34 15.03
CA ARG A 161 -27.16 5.82 15.10
C ARG A 161 -27.44 4.96 13.88
N ALA A 162 -27.63 3.67 14.10
CA ALA A 162 -27.98 2.73 13.04
C ALA A 162 -29.42 2.94 12.54
N CYS A 163 -29.67 2.62 11.27
CA CYS A 163 -31.01 2.45 10.74
C CYS A 163 -31.67 1.22 11.39
N GLN A 164 -32.90 1.39 11.86
CA GLN A 164 -33.73 0.37 12.51
C GLN A 164 -34.95 -0.04 11.66
N CYS A 165 -35.02 0.39 10.40
CA CYS A 165 -36.09 -0.02 9.50
C CYS A 165 -36.09 -1.57 9.33
N PRO A 166 -37.25 -2.21 9.07
CA PRO A 166 -37.34 -3.67 8.94
C PRO A 166 -36.37 -4.29 7.91
N ASN A 167 -36.09 -3.58 6.82
CA ASN A 167 -35.19 -4.03 5.76
C ASN A 167 -33.76 -3.48 5.89
N ALA A 168 -33.38 -2.96 7.07
CA ALA A 168 -32.05 -2.43 7.29
C ALA A 168 -31.00 -3.55 7.22
N ALA A 169 -29.87 -3.27 6.56
CA ALA A 169 -28.75 -4.20 6.54
C ALA A 169 -28.09 -4.32 7.92
N SER A 170 -27.21 -5.31 8.09
CA SER A 170 -26.39 -5.45 9.30
C SER A 170 -25.60 -4.17 9.60
N TYR A 171 -25.31 -3.92 10.88
CA TYR A 171 -24.66 -2.68 11.31
C TYR A 171 -23.32 -2.41 10.60
N HIS A 172 -22.46 -3.42 10.44
CA HIS A 172 -21.19 -3.29 9.71
C HIS A 172 -21.39 -2.95 8.23
N MET A 173 -22.44 -3.46 7.57
CA MET A 173 -22.76 -3.09 6.19
C MET A 173 -23.32 -1.68 6.08
N GLN A 174 -24.07 -1.22 7.08
CA GLN A 174 -24.51 0.18 7.16
C GLN A 174 -23.31 1.13 7.31
N LEU A 175 -22.34 0.80 8.17
CA LEU A 175 -21.07 1.54 8.31
C LEU A 175 -20.33 1.59 6.97
N PHE A 176 -20.15 0.43 6.31
CA PHE A 176 -19.41 0.37 5.06
C PHE A 176 -20.08 1.21 3.95
N ARG A 177 -21.42 1.21 3.88
CA ARG A 177 -22.18 2.09 2.97
C ARG A 177 -22.01 3.58 3.29
N ALA A 178 -21.80 3.92 4.57
CA ALA A 178 -21.46 5.26 5.02
C ALA A 178 -19.96 5.60 4.82
N LYS A 179 -19.22 4.81 4.02
CA LYS A 179 -17.76 4.95 3.79
C LYS A 179 -16.91 4.80 5.05
N LEU A 180 -17.40 4.00 6.02
CA LEU A 180 -16.71 3.65 7.24
C LEU A 180 -16.42 2.14 7.21
N CYS A 181 -15.16 1.77 7.00
CA CYS A 181 -14.74 0.37 7.04
C CYS A 181 -14.55 -0.08 8.50
N PRO A 182 -15.39 -0.98 9.03
CA PRO A 182 -15.28 -1.40 10.42
C PRO A 182 -14.07 -2.31 10.62
N SER A 183 -13.44 -2.25 11.80
CA SER A 183 -12.30 -3.11 12.12
C SER A 183 -12.70 -4.53 12.56
N THR A 184 -13.95 -4.70 13.00
CA THR A 184 -14.60 -5.96 13.41
C THR A 184 -16.07 -5.95 12.97
N PHE A 185 -16.73 -7.11 12.88
CA PHE A 185 -18.04 -7.21 12.20
C PHE A 185 -19.25 -7.42 13.13
N GLU A 186 -19.07 -8.11 14.26
CA GLU A 186 -20.18 -8.43 15.18
C GLU A 186 -20.55 -7.24 16.07
N LYS A 187 -19.56 -6.65 16.73
CA LYS A 187 -19.71 -5.48 17.60
C LYS A 187 -18.62 -4.45 17.27
N PRO A 188 -18.75 -3.72 16.15
CA PRO A 188 -17.77 -2.72 15.74
C PRO A 188 -17.68 -1.58 16.76
N SER A 189 -16.48 -1.39 17.32
CA SER A 189 -16.14 -0.25 18.19
C SER A 189 -15.17 0.72 17.53
N THR A 190 -14.56 0.33 16.40
CA THR A 190 -13.62 1.13 15.62
C THR A 190 -13.91 1.01 14.13
N ALA A 191 -13.84 2.12 13.40
CA ALA A 191 -13.93 2.15 11.95
C ALA A 191 -12.91 3.11 11.34
N PHE A 192 -12.53 2.86 10.10
CA PHE A 192 -11.63 3.70 9.30
C PHE A 192 -12.43 4.32 8.16
N THR A 193 -12.27 5.61 7.92
CA THR A 193 -12.87 6.22 6.73
C THR A 193 -12.22 5.65 5.47
N PHE A 194 -12.95 5.60 4.36
CA PHE A 194 -12.34 5.23 3.07
C PHE A 194 -11.20 6.20 2.72
N SER A 195 -11.32 7.48 3.11
CA SER A 195 -10.31 8.50 2.90
C SER A 195 -8.98 8.15 3.56
N VAL A 196 -8.96 7.74 4.85
CA VAL A 196 -7.70 7.40 5.53
C VAL A 196 -7.07 6.12 4.99
N LEU A 197 -7.90 5.17 4.54
CA LEU A 197 -7.38 3.95 3.92
C LEU A 197 -6.75 4.26 2.56
N ASP A 198 -7.40 5.06 1.72
CA ASP A 198 -6.85 5.48 0.43
C ASP A 198 -5.60 6.37 0.59
N ASP A 199 -5.60 7.28 1.58
CA ASP A 199 -4.44 8.11 1.93
C ASP A 199 -3.26 7.25 2.41
N PHE A 200 -3.49 6.28 3.30
CA PHE A 200 -2.45 5.36 3.74
C PHE A 200 -1.85 4.54 2.61
N LEU A 201 -2.70 4.00 1.71
CA LEU A 201 -2.19 3.23 0.56
C LEU A 201 -1.33 4.10 -0.36
N ARG A 202 -1.72 5.37 -0.58
CA ARG A 202 -0.95 6.33 -1.38
C ARG A 202 0.37 6.72 -0.71
N ASP A 203 0.35 7.08 0.58
CA ASP A 203 1.55 7.37 1.38
C ASP A 203 2.53 6.18 1.40
N ASN A 204 2.01 4.96 1.27
CA ASN A 204 2.83 3.75 1.25
C ASN A 204 3.52 3.48 -0.10
N VAL A 205 2.86 3.74 -1.23
CA VAL A 205 3.47 3.55 -2.58
C VAL A 205 4.34 4.74 -2.99
N GLU A 206 3.93 5.97 -2.66
CA GLU A 206 4.66 7.18 -3.08
C GLU A 206 5.84 7.46 -2.13
N CYS A 207 5.60 7.40 -0.82
CA CYS A 207 6.58 7.85 0.18
C CYS A 207 7.26 6.69 0.92
N GLY A 208 6.85 5.44 0.71
CA GLY A 208 7.38 4.31 1.47
C GLY A 208 6.96 4.28 2.94
N THR A 209 5.93 5.04 3.31
CA THR A 209 5.58 5.24 4.71
C THR A 209 5.15 3.90 5.34
N SER A 210 5.82 3.52 6.43
CA SER A 210 5.45 2.35 7.21
C SER A 210 4.13 2.60 7.93
N GLY A 211 3.35 1.53 8.21
CA GLY A 211 2.11 1.69 8.96
C GLY A 211 2.30 2.35 10.34
N MET A 212 3.45 2.11 10.98
CA MET A 212 3.79 2.72 12.27
C MET A 212 4.01 4.23 12.13
N ASN A 213 4.78 4.65 11.12
CA ASN A 213 5.04 6.06 10.87
C ASN A 213 3.74 6.79 10.49
N TYR A 214 2.90 6.14 9.67
CA TYR A 214 1.61 6.69 9.28
C TYR A 214 0.66 6.85 10.48
N TYR A 215 0.55 5.83 11.35
CA TYR A 215 -0.27 5.96 12.55
C TYR A 215 0.30 6.99 13.54
N SER A 216 1.63 7.10 13.64
CA SER A 216 2.28 8.17 14.43
C SER A 216 1.96 9.57 13.90
N LYS A 217 1.92 9.75 12.57
CA LYS A 217 1.43 10.98 11.92
C LYS A 217 -0.01 11.26 12.34
N LEU A 218 -0.92 10.29 12.27
CA LEU A 218 -2.32 10.45 12.69
C LEU A 218 -2.45 10.85 14.16
N ARG A 219 -1.64 10.29 15.06
CA ARG A 219 -1.63 10.70 16.48
C ARG A 219 -1.24 12.17 16.63
N ARG A 220 -0.20 12.63 15.93
CA ARG A 220 0.22 14.04 15.95
C ARG A 220 -0.78 14.99 15.31
N VAL A 221 -1.49 14.56 14.27
CA VAL A 221 -2.58 15.33 13.65
C VAL A 221 -3.77 15.47 14.62
N THR A 222 -4.02 14.44 15.43
CA THR A 222 -5.08 14.44 16.46
C THR A 222 -4.71 15.31 17.65
N SER A 223 -3.49 15.16 18.17
CA SER A 223 -2.94 16.00 19.22
C SER A 223 -1.42 16.07 19.06
N ASN A 224 -0.91 17.24 18.69
CA ASN A 224 0.53 17.43 18.51
C ASN A 224 1.27 17.54 19.85
N VAL A 225 0.59 18.02 20.90
CA VAL A 225 1.17 18.19 22.24
C VAL A 225 1.15 16.86 23.02
N PHE A 226 0.10 16.06 22.87
CA PHE A 226 -0.08 14.81 23.62
C PHE A 226 -0.35 13.60 22.71
N PRO A 227 0.55 13.27 21.76
CA PRO A 227 0.32 12.17 20.82
C PRO A 227 0.26 10.79 21.50
N HIS A 228 0.86 10.63 22.68
CA HIS A 228 0.84 9.38 23.45
C HIS A 228 -0.53 9.10 24.09
N LEU A 229 -1.34 10.13 24.35
CA LEU A 229 -2.70 10.00 24.89
C LEU A 229 -3.74 9.66 23.81
N VAL A 230 -3.36 9.73 22.52
CA VAL A 230 -4.24 9.36 21.42
C VAL A 230 -4.35 7.84 21.34
N VAL A 231 -5.60 7.36 21.31
CA VAL A 231 -5.93 5.94 21.29
C VAL A 231 -5.18 5.19 20.18
N ASP A 232 -4.55 4.08 20.55
CA ASP A 232 -3.84 3.23 19.60
C ASP A 232 -4.77 2.26 18.87
N ARG A 233 -4.81 2.36 17.55
CA ARG A 233 -5.49 1.45 16.62
C ARG A 233 -4.60 1.03 15.46
N TYR A 234 -3.28 1.04 15.68
CA TYR A 234 -2.29 0.63 14.69
C TYR A 234 -2.50 -0.80 14.18
N ARG A 235 -2.79 -1.75 15.07
CA ARG A 235 -3.00 -3.16 14.70
C ARG A 235 -4.24 -3.33 13.82
N GLU A 236 -5.30 -2.60 14.15
CA GLU A 236 -6.53 -2.53 13.37
C GLU A 236 -6.29 -1.88 12.00
N LEU A 237 -5.49 -0.81 11.93
CA LEU A 237 -5.12 -0.17 10.67
C LEU A 237 -4.43 -1.19 9.75
N LEU A 238 -3.43 -1.93 10.24
CA LEU A 238 -2.75 -2.95 9.43
C LEU A 238 -3.72 -4.00 8.89
N ARG A 239 -4.62 -4.51 9.75
CA ARG A 239 -5.61 -5.52 9.37
C ARG A 239 -6.57 -4.99 8.30
N VAL A 240 -7.14 -3.81 8.52
CA VAL A 240 -8.12 -3.21 7.60
C VAL A 240 -7.46 -2.78 6.29
N ALA A 241 -6.22 -2.29 6.33
CA ALA A 241 -5.47 -1.93 5.13
C ALA A 241 -5.19 -3.14 4.23
N ARG A 242 -4.89 -4.32 4.79
CA ARG A 242 -4.77 -5.58 4.01
C ARG A 242 -6.07 -5.90 3.27
N GLN A 243 -7.19 -5.85 3.97
CA GLN A 243 -8.52 -6.09 3.39
C GLN A 243 -8.84 -5.05 2.30
N TRP A 244 -8.54 -3.78 2.58
CA TRP A 244 -8.78 -2.68 1.65
C TRP A 244 -7.97 -2.82 0.36
N ARG A 245 -6.68 -3.18 0.45
CA ARG A 245 -5.83 -3.45 -0.73
C ARG A 245 -6.45 -4.50 -1.64
N LEU A 246 -6.88 -5.64 -1.07
CA LEU A 246 -7.53 -6.69 -1.85
C LEU A 246 -8.79 -6.17 -2.55
N LEU A 247 -9.67 -5.46 -1.84
CA LEU A 247 -10.90 -4.91 -2.43
C LEU A 247 -10.60 -3.92 -3.57
N LYS A 248 -9.56 -3.09 -3.42
CA LYS A 248 -9.12 -2.15 -4.47
C LYS A 248 -8.58 -2.90 -5.69
N LEU A 249 -7.77 -3.94 -5.49
CA LEU A 249 -7.22 -4.77 -6.58
C LEU A 249 -8.33 -5.54 -7.32
N LEU A 250 -9.27 -6.15 -6.61
CA LEU A 250 -10.43 -6.82 -7.21
C LEU A 250 -11.25 -5.85 -8.05
N LYS A 251 -11.58 -4.68 -7.49
CA LYS A 251 -12.32 -3.63 -8.20
C LYS A 251 -11.57 -3.14 -9.43
N TRP A 252 -10.26 -2.93 -9.34
CA TRP A 252 -9.45 -2.43 -10.45
C TRP A 252 -9.43 -3.44 -11.61
N ASN A 253 -9.29 -4.73 -11.31
CA ASN A 253 -9.29 -5.78 -12.33
C ASN A 253 -10.72 -6.20 -12.78
N GLY A 254 -11.75 -5.44 -12.42
CA GLY A 254 -13.12 -5.66 -12.91
C GLY A 254 -13.86 -6.83 -12.26
N PHE A 255 -13.35 -7.39 -11.16
CA PHE A 255 -14.01 -8.50 -10.48
C PHE A 255 -15.14 -8.02 -9.58
N GLN A 256 -16.36 -8.50 -9.86
CA GLN A 256 -17.54 -8.25 -9.02
C GLN A 256 -17.66 -9.26 -7.87
N ASP A 257 -17.11 -10.47 -8.04
CA ASP A 257 -17.00 -11.49 -7.01
C ASP A 257 -15.60 -12.12 -6.99
N ASN A 258 -15.26 -12.76 -5.87
CA ASN A 258 -13.96 -13.42 -5.72
C ASN A 258 -13.88 -14.78 -6.43
N LYS A 259 -15.01 -15.33 -6.92
CA LYS A 259 -15.06 -16.67 -7.52
C LYS A 259 -14.46 -16.68 -8.93
N ASN A 260 -14.59 -15.58 -9.65
CA ASN A 260 -14.13 -15.45 -11.02
C ASN A 260 -12.65 -15.05 -11.15
N CYS A 261 -11.98 -14.67 -10.06
CA CYS A 261 -10.55 -14.39 -10.05
C CYS A 261 -9.82 -15.63 -9.51
N SER A 262 -9.52 -16.57 -10.39
CA SER A 262 -9.00 -17.89 -9.98
C SER A 262 -7.66 -18.23 -10.59
N LYS A 263 -7.13 -17.42 -11.51
CA LYS A 263 -5.87 -17.70 -12.17
C LYS A 263 -4.72 -16.98 -11.48
N ASP A 264 -3.57 -17.63 -11.59
CA ASP A 264 -2.28 -17.10 -11.18
C ASP A 264 -2.03 -15.76 -11.88
N GLY A 265 -1.74 -14.72 -11.10
CA GLY A 265 -1.47 -13.38 -11.62
C GLY A 265 -2.68 -12.54 -12.09
N ASP A 266 -3.93 -12.99 -11.90
CA ASP A 266 -5.14 -12.26 -12.35
C ASP A 266 -5.31 -10.84 -11.72
N LEU A 267 -4.62 -10.53 -10.62
CA LEU A 267 -4.65 -9.22 -9.96
C LEU A 267 -3.42 -8.36 -10.29
N ALA A 268 -2.55 -8.80 -11.19
CA ALA A 268 -1.35 -8.08 -11.60
C ALA A 268 -1.53 -7.39 -12.95
N LEU A 269 -1.20 -6.09 -12.98
CA LEU A 269 -1.12 -5.31 -14.21
C LEU A 269 0.16 -5.67 -14.96
N PHE A 270 0.04 -6.04 -16.24
CA PHE A 270 1.19 -6.30 -17.10
C PHE A 270 1.39 -5.18 -18.14
N CYS A 271 2.58 -5.15 -18.74
CA CYS A 271 2.99 -4.13 -19.69
C CYS A 271 2.10 -4.06 -20.93
N ALA A 272 1.42 -2.94 -21.11
CA ALA A 272 0.54 -2.67 -22.25
C ALA A 272 1.26 -2.60 -23.61
N ALA A 273 2.55 -2.26 -23.65
CA ALA A 273 3.34 -2.18 -24.89
C ALA A 273 3.93 -3.53 -25.31
N CYS A 274 4.03 -4.46 -24.38
CA CYS A 274 4.55 -5.79 -24.62
C CYS A 274 3.57 -6.59 -25.50
N PRO A 275 4.04 -7.36 -26.52
CA PRO A 275 3.16 -8.05 -27.47
C PRO A 275 2.32 -9.15 -26.82
N GLN A 276 1.01 -8.98 -26.70
CA GLN A 276 0.07 -9.90 -26.06
C GLN A 276 -0.98 -10.37 -27.08
N PRO A 277 -0.84 -11.59 -27.62
CA PRO A 277 -1.76 -12.16 -28.60
C PRO A 277 -3.21 -12.18 -28.08
N GLY A 278 -4.14 -11.66 -28.89
CA GLY A 278 -5.56 -11.55 -28.52
C GLY A 278 -5.90 -10.35 -27.63
N ILE A 279 -4.92 -9.58 -27.16
CA ILE A 279 -5.13 -8.36 -26.36
C ILE A 279 -4.74 -7.13 -27.18
N ASN A 280 -3.45 -6.96 -27.48
CA ASN A 280 -2.91 -5.85 -28.26
C ASN A 280 -2.18 -6.32 -29.54
N VAL A 281 -2.16 -7.63 -29.80
CA VAL A 281 -1.64 -8.22 -31.04
C VAL A 281 -2.75 -9.04 -31.71
N SER A 282 -2.98 -8.79 -33.00
CA SER A 282 -3.94 -9.54 -33.80
C SER A 282 -3.65 -11.04 -33.78
N THR A 283 -4.70 -11.86 -33.68
CA THR A 283 -4.60 -13.33 -33.73
C THR A 283 -4.12 -13.86 -35.09
N THR A 284 -4.20 -13.04 -36.14
CA THR A 284 -3.70 -13.36 -37.49
C THR A 284 -2.27 -12.90 -37.74
N ALA A 285 -1.62 -12.25 -36.77
CA ALA A 285 -0.27 -11.75 -36.93
C ALA A 285 0.74 -12.89 -37.05
N ASN A 286 1.75 -12.71 -37.90
CA ASN A 286 2.92 -13.60 -37.93
C ASN A 286 3.84 -13.27 -36.73
N LEU A 287 3.73 -14.08 -35.67
CA LEU A 287 4.44 -13.91 -34.41
C LEU A 287 5.93 -14.29 -34.46
N ASP A 288 6.42 -14.84 -35.59
CA ASP A 288 7.85 -15.09 -35.80
C ASP A 288 8.64 -13.81 -36.14
N HIS A 289 7.96 -12.71 -36.42
CA HIS A 289 8.61 -11.43 -36.70
C HIS A 289 9.24 -10.83 -35.43
N TRP A 290 10.46 -10.28 -35.53
CA TRP A 290 11.27 -9.79 -34.41
C TRP A 290 10.57 -8.78 -33.48
N LYS A 291 9.63 -8.00 -34.01
CA LYS A 291 8.83 -7.02 -33.23
C LYS A 291 7.91 -7.67 -32.18
N TYR A 292 7.62 -8.97 -32.31
CA TYR A 292 6.86 -9.75 -31.35
C TYR A 292 7.76 -10.55 -30.39
N THR A 293 9.08 -10.47 -30.57
CA THR A 293 10.04 -11.08 -29.64
C THR A 293 9.82 -10.50 -28.25
N ARG A 294 9.73 -11.40 -27.27
CA ARG A 294 9.61 -11.04 -25.87
C ARG A 294 10.98 -10.83 -25.27
N THR A 295 11.25 -9.61 -24.83
CA THR A 295 12.51 -9.28 -24.18
C THR A 295 12.32 -9.23 -22.67
N VAL A 296 12.98 -10.13 -21.96
CA VAL A 296 12.92 -10.28 -20.51
C VAL A 296 14.28 -10.01 -19.89
N VAL A 297 14.28 -9.52 -18.65
CA VAL A 297 15.46 -9.38 -17.80
C VAL A 297 15.19 -10.06 -16.47
N MET A 298 16.19 -10.75 -15.94
CA MET A 298 16.13 -11.49 -14.68
C MET A 298 17.21 -10.99 -13.74
N ASP A 299 16.87 -10.85 -12.47
CA ASP A 299 17.82 -10.48 -11.42
C ASP A 299 17.29 -10.80 -10.02
N GLY A 300 18.18 -10.81 -9.03
CA GLY A 300 17.93 -11.03 -7.62
C GLY A 300 18.14 -9.80 -6.73
N ASN A 301 17.13 -9.46 -5.93
CA ASN A 301 17.20 -8.41 -4.92
C ASN A 301 17.39 -8.96 -3.50
N PHE A 302 18.59 -8.76 -2.95
CA PHE A 302 18.99 -9.21 -1.60
C PHE A 302 18.65 -8.24 -0.47
N LYS A 303 18.09 -7.06 -0.76
CA LYS A 303 17.59 -6.13 0.28
C LYS A 303 16.20 -6.51 0.78
N ALA A 304 15.42 -7.27 -0.01
CA ALA A 304 14.07 -7.73 0.32
C ALA A 304 14.07 -8.97 1.24
N GLU A 305 14.87 -8.95 2.30
CA GLU A 305 14.95 -10.02 3.30
C GLU A 305 13.63 -10.23 4.04
N HIS A 306 13.41 -11.44 4.55
CA HIS A 306 12.25 -11.77 5.37
C HIS A 306 12.66 -12.66 6.55
N MET A 307 12.26 -12.28 7.76
CA MET A 307 12.51 -13.06 8.98
C MET A 307 11.52 -14.22 9.10
N HIS A 308 11.85 -15.21 9.91
CA HIS A 308 10.88 -16.22 10.30
C HIS A 308 9.77 -15.61 11.14
N GLU A 309 8.53 -15.99 10.83
CA GLU A 309 7.36 -15.59 11.58
C GLU A 309 7.18 -16.44 12.84
N ARG A 310 6.52 -15.86 13.85
CA ARG A 310 6.34 -16.53 15.16
C ARG A 310 5.27 -17.62 15.14
N ARG A 311 4.27 -17.50 14.26
CA ARG A 311 3.07 -18.38 14.21
C ARG A 311 2.66 -18.64 12.76
N PRO A 312 3.40 -19.46 12.00
CA PRO A 312 3.13 -19.69 10.57
C PRO A 312 1.77 -20.35 10.33
N ASP A 313 1.29 -21.21 11.24
CA ASP A 313 0.05 -21.97 11.06
C ASP A 313 -1.24 -21.13 11.28
N ASP A 314 -1.11 -19.93 11.85
CA ASP A 314 -2.22 -19.00 12.14
C ASP A 314 -2.36 -17.92 11.06
N GLN A 315 -1.59 -18.02 9.98
CA GLN A 315 -1.54 -17.00 8.93
C GLN A 315 -2.67 -17.14 7.92
N VAL A 316 -3.29 -16.01 7.58
CA VAL A 316 -4.38 -15.93 6.60
C VAL A 316 -3.89 -15.30 5.30
N TRP A 317 -4.01 -16.04 4.21
CA TRP A 317 -3.71 -15.61 2.85
C TRP A 317 -4.94 -14.97 2.20
N LEU A 318 -4.81 -13.74 1.73
CA LEU A 318 -5.90 -13.05 1.02
C LEU A 318 -5.83 -13.23 -0.50
N MET A 319 -4.62 -13.40 -1.04
CA MET A 319 -4.39 -13.40 -2.50
C MET A 319 -3.10 -14.14 -2.91
N ASP A 320 -2.79 -15.28 -2.28
CA ASP A 320 -1.60 -16.08 -2.62
C ASP A 320 -1.57 -16.40 -4.13
N GLY A 321 -0.47 -16.03 -4.79
CA GLY A 321 -0.25 -16.28 -6.21
C GLY A 321 -1.06 -15.41 -7.19
N ARG A 322 -1.93 -14.52 -6.70
CA ARG A 322 -2.82 -13.75 -7.59
C ARG A 322 -2.17 -12.47 -8.12
N GLY A 323 -1.04 -12.07 -7.56
CA GLY A 323 -0.26 -10.90 -7.99
C GLY A 323 0.99 -11.27 -8.78
N PHE A 324 2.13 -10.71 -8.39
CA PHE A 324 3.42 -10.95 -9.04
C PHE A 324 4.20 -12.07 -8.36
N MET A 325 4.11 -12.17 -7.04
CA MET A 325 4.68 -13.26 -6.27
C MET A 325 3.99 -14.59 -6.62
N VAL A 326 4.78 -15.65 -6.77
CA VAL A 326 4.28 -16.98 -7.09
C VAL A 326 3.46 -17.59 -5.94
N THR A 327 2.55 -18.49 -6.29
CA THR A 327 1.74 -19.26 -5.34
C THR A 327 2.63 -20.09 -4.41
N ASN A 328 2.43 -19.99 -3.09
CA ASN A 328 3.36 -20.54 -2.12
C ASN A 328 3.44 -22.08 -2.12
N PRO A 329 2.34 -22.87 -2.04
CA PRO A 329 2.45 -24.32 -1.94
C PRO A 329 3.12 -25.01 -3.15
N PRO A 330 2.76 -24.71 -4.41
CA PRO A 330 3.43 -25.28 -5.59
C PRO A 330 4.92 -24.94 -5.64
N TYR A 331 5.27 -23.70 -5.31
CA TYR A 331 6.67 -23.27 -5.28
C TYR A 331 7.47 -24.03 -4.21
N ARG A 332 6.93 -24.20 -3.00
CA ARG A 332 7.59 -25.01 -1.95
C ARG A 332 7.76 -26.47 -2.34
N ALA A 333 6.77 -27.05 -3.03
CA ALA A 333 6.87 -28.42 -3.54
C ALA A 333 8.00 -28.55 -4.58
N TYR A 334 8.09 -27.61 -5.51
CA TYR A 334 9.18 -27.53 -6.49
C TYR A 334 10.56 -27.41 -5.81
N LEU A 335 10.70 -26.53 -4.82
CA LEU A 335 11.94 -26.34 -4.07
C LEU A 335 12.39 -27.60 -3.32
N LYS A 336 11.43 -28.42 -2.87
CA LYS A 336 11.71 -29.68 -2.15
C LYS A 336 12.07 -30.81 -3.11
N ALA A 337 11.41 -30.85 -4.27
CA ALA A 337 11.65 -31.88 -5.29
C ALA A 337 12.94 -31.65 -6.07
N THR A 338 13.40 -30.40 -6.18
CA THR A 338 14.53 -30.04 -7.04
C THR A 338 15.83 -29.93 -6.24
N PRO A 339 16.82 -30.82 -6.48
CA PRO A 339 18.11 -30.73 -5.79
C PRO A 339 18.88 -29.48 -6.22
N HIS A 340 19.58 -28.86 -5.27
CA HIS A 340 20.47 -27.75 -5.59
C HIS A 340 21.80 -28.26 -6.16
N ILE A 341 22.06 -27.96 -7.43
CA ILE A 341 23.33 -28.28 -8.08
C ILE A 341 24.17 -27.01 -8.19
N THR A 342 25.30 -26.96 -7.50
CA THR A 342 26.25 -25.86 -7.62
C THR A 342 27.11 -26.06 -8.87
N GLU A 343 26.79 -25.36 -9.94
CA GLU A 343 27.56 -25.42 -11.17
C GLU A 343 28.68 -24.37 -11.17
N LYS A 344 29.92 -24.82 -11.42
CA LYS A 344 31.05 -23.89 -11.59
C LYS A 344 30.97 -23.24 -12.97
N SER A 345 30.89 -21.91 -13.01
CA SER A 345 31.01 -21.16 -14.24
C SER A 345 32.46 -21.20 -14.75
N PRO A 346 32.72 -21.47 -16.04
CA PRO A 346 34.04 -21.33 -16.66
C PRO A 346 34.35 -19.87 -17.06
N CYS A 347 33.51 -18.91 -16.67
CA CYS A 347 33.73 -17.48 -16.84
C CYS A 347 34.50 -16.92 -15.62
N ASN A 348 35.04 -15.70 -15.74
CA ASN A 348 35.74 -15.01 -14.65
C ASN A 348 34.96 -15.14 -13.33
N ASN A 349 35.66 -15.32 -12.21
CA ASN A 349 35.04 -15.50 -10.89
C ASN A 349 34.10 -14.33 -10.56
N HIS A 350 32.81 -14.55 -10.78
CA HIS A 350 31.77 -13.59 -10.40
C HIS A 350 31.71 -13.54 -8.87
N LYS A 351 32.17 -12.44 -8.28
CA LYS A 351 31.99 -12.13 -6.84
C LYS A 351 30.51 -12.18 -6.42
N ALA A 352 29.57 -12.01 -7.35
CA ALA A 352 28.14 -12.12 -7.15
C ALA A 352 27.70 -13.50 -6.60
N ILE A 353 28.28 -14.59 -7.10
CA ILE A 353 27.89 -15.96 -6.70
C ILE A 353 28.44 -16.32 -5.30
N SER A 354 29.63 -15.82 -4.94
CA SER A 354 30.32 -16.23 -3.72
C SER A 354 29.83 -15.53 -2.44
N GLN A 355 29.31 -14.30 -2.52
CA GLN A 355 28.78 -13.58 -1.35
C GLN A 355 27.29 -13.81 -1.09
N ALA A 356 26.48 -14.05 -2.14
CA ALA A 356 25.03 -14.30 -2.01
C ALA A 356 24.70 -15.64 -1.33
N SER A 357 25.64 -16.60 -1.33
CA SER A 357 25.45 -17.97 -0.85
C SER A 357 25.64 -18.15 0.67
N ALA A 358 25.98 -17.09 1.41
CA ALA A 358 26.22 -17.16 2.84
C ALA A 358 24.92 -17.42 3.63
N SER A 359 24.86 -18.54 4.32
CA SER A 359 23.73 -18.95 5.17
C SER A 359 23.48 -17.92 6.29
N ARG A 360 22.42 -17.11 6.15
CA ARG A 360 21.88 -16.28 7.23
C ARG A 360 20.77 -17.05 7.94
N GLY A 361 21.14 -17.95 8.87
CA GLY A 361 20.22 -18.89 9.55
C GLY A 361 19.07 -18.29 10.39
N LYS A 362 18.81 -16.99 10.27
CA LYS A 362 17.71 -16.27 10.94
C LYS A 362 16.62 -15.79 9.96
N LEU A 363 16.78 -16.03 8.66
CA LEU A 363 15.87 -15.52 7.62
C LEU A 363 15.07 -16.66 6.97
N ASN A 364 13.77 -16.42 6.78
CA ASN A 364 12.91 -17.25 5.95
C ASN A 364 13.19 -17.04 4.45
N SER A 365 13.52 -15.81 4.07
CA SER A 365 13.93 -15.44 2.72
C SER A 365 15.12 -14.47 2.79
N THR A 366 16.13 -14.72 1.98
CA THR A 366 17.36 -13.92 1.84
C THR A 366 17.22 -12.81 0.79
N GLY A 367 16.11 -12.77 0.06
CA GLY A 367 15.86 -11.83 -1.02
C GLY A 367 14.73 -12.32 -1.93
N VAL A 368 14.49 -11.61 -3.03
CA VAL A 368 13.53 -12.03 -4.06
C VAL A 368 14.20 -12.05 -5.42
N GLY A 369 13.79 -12.95 -6.31
CA GLY A 369 14.16 -12.94 -7.72
C GLY A 369 12.94 -12.60 -8.56
N ALA A 370 13.13 -11.86 -9.64
CA ALA A 370 12.05 -11.58 -10.57
C ALA A 370 12.50 -11.66 -12.02
N THR A 371 11.48 -11.78 -12.88
CA THR A 371 11.58 -11.55 -14.30
C THR A 371 10.76 -10.32 -14.66
N ALA A 372 11.33 -9.40 -15.43
CA ALA A 372 10.68 -8.17 -15.87
C ALA A 372 10.82 -7.97 -17.38
N CYS A 373 9.95 -7.15 -17.97
CA CYS A 373 10.12 -6.66 -19.34
C CYS A 373 11.36 -5.78 -19.41
N ALA A 374 12.35 -6.17 -20.24
CA ALA A 374 13.61 -5.44 -20.35
C ALA A 374 13.48 -4.08 -21.04
N TRP A 375 12.40 -3.86 -21.80
CA TRP A 375 12.19 -2.61 -22.55
C TRP A 375 11.47 -1.56 -21.74
N HIS A 376 10.39 -1.96 -21.06
CA HIS A 376 9.47 -1.03 -20.40
C HIS A 376 9.60 -1.06 -18.87
N GLY A 377 10.31 -2.04 -18.32
CA GLY A 377 10.53 -2.15 -16.88
C GLY A 377 9.23 -2.48 -16.14
N CYS A 378 8.54 -3.54 -16.55
CA CYS A 378 7.36 -4.04 -15.86
C CYS A 378 7.57 -5.47 -15.39
N PHE A 379 7.25 -5.75 -14.13
CA PHE A 379 7.31 -7.10 -13.58
C PHE A 379 6.32 -8.03 -14.29
N TYR A 380 6.71 -9.29 -14.49
CA TYR A 380 5.79 -10.32 -14.99
C TYR A 380 4.89 -10.83 -13.87
N PRO A 381 3.57 -10.92 -14.09
CA PRO A 381 2.64 -11.57 -13.18
C PRO A 381 3.08 -12.99 -12.81
N HIS A 382 2.82 -13.39 -11.56
CA HIS A 382 3.13 -14.71 -11.02
C HIS A 382 4.55 -15.23 -11.37
N SER A 383 5.56 -14.38 -11.31
CA SER A 383 6.96 -14.75 -11.64
C SER A 383 7.97 -14.42 -10.55
N VAL A 384 7.57 -13.70 -9.51
CA VAL A 384 8.49 -13.24 -8.47
C VAL A 384 8.60 -14.30 -7.38
N VAL A 385 9.83 -14.65 -7.01
CA VAL A 385 10.13 -15.80 -6.16
C VAL A 385 10.95 -15.40 -4.95
N ASP A 386 10.70 -16.04 -3.80
CA ASP A 386 11.53 -15.88 -2.60
C ASP A 386 12.79 -16.74 -2.66
N PHE A 387 13.91 -16.20 -2.18
CA PHE A 387 15.20 -16.89 -2.08
C PHE A 387 15.41 -17.54 -0.72
N GLN A 388 15.40 -18.86 -0.62
CA GLN A 388 15.61 -19.56 0.66
C GLN A 388 17.09 -19.54 1.10
N LYS A 389 18.02 -19.46 0.16
CA LYS A 389 19.46 -19.43 0.45
C LYS A 389 20.23 -18.80 -0.71
N GLY A 390 20.26 -17.47 -0.72
CA GLY A 390 20.80 -16.71 -1.83
C GLY A 390 20.02 -16.96 -3.12
N GLU A 391 20.51 -16.37 -4.20
CA GLU A 391 19.98 -16.58 -5.53
C GLU A 391 20.51 -17.90 -6.10
N ARG A 392 19.63 -18.90 -6.17
CA ARG A 392 19.95 -20.20 -6.76
C ARG A 392 19.28 -20.29 -8.12
N GLN A 393 19.93 -20.96 -9.07
CA GLN A 393 19.39 -21.09 -10.43
C GLN A 393 17.99 -21.70 -10.44
N LEU A 394 17.70 -22.67 -9.56
CA LEU A 394 16.36 -23.25 -9.43
C LEU A 394 15.29 -22.19 -9.09
N ASN A 395 15.62 -21.16 -8.29
CA ASN A 395 14.69 -20.08 -7.99
C ASN A 395 14.38 -19.30 -9.28
N MET A 396 15.43 -18.95 -10.02
CA MET A 396 15.33 -18.19 -11.27
C MET A 396 14.71 -18.99 -12.42
N ASP A 397 14.89 -20.31 -12.47
CA ASP A 397 14.21 -21.20 -13.42
C ASP A 397 12.69 -21.14 -13.25
N TYR A 398 12.22 -21.13 -11.99
CA TYR A 398 10.80 -21.00 -11.69
C TYR A 398 10.27 -19.62 -12.10
N SER A 399 11.01 -18.56 -11.78
CA SER A 399 10.67 -17.19 -12.20
C SER A 399 10.53 -17.08 -13.72
N LEU A 400 11.53 -17.55 -14.46
CA LEU A 400 11.57 -17.49 -15.92
C LEU A 400 10.45 -18.33 -16.54
N ALA A 401 10.25 -19.58 -16.09
CA ALA A 401 9.22 -20.46 -16.65
C ALA A 401 7.82 -19.85 -16.54
N HIS A 402 7.48 -19.24 -15.41
CA HIS A 402 6.19 -18.57 -15.25
C HIS A 402 6.09 -17.25 -16.04
N ALA A 403 7.17 -16.47 -16.13
CA ALA A 403 7.17 -15.30 -17.01
C ALA A 403 6.95 -15.68 -18.49
N LEU A 404 7.50 -16.82 -18.92
CA LEU A 404 7.35 -17.37 -20.27
C LEU A 404 6.06 -18.16 -20.50
N SER A 405 5.21 -18.33 -19.48
CA SER A 405 3.85 -18.85 -19.65
C SER A 405 2.82 -17.73 -19.80
N TYR A 406 3.13 -16.52 -19.32
CA TYR A 406 2.19 -15.40 -19.26
C TYR A 406 1.95 -14.72 -20.62
N ASN A 407 0.76 -14.92 -21.20
CA ASN A 407 0.33 -14.32 -22.47
C ASN A 407 1.36 -14.52 -23.61
N MET A 408 1.88 -15.75 -23.73
CA MET A 408 2.92 -16.15 -24.69
C MET A 408 2.41 -17.00 -25.86
N THR A 409 1.10 -17.26 -25.97
CA THR A 409 0.54 -18.15 -27.00
C THR A 409 0.98 -17.75 -28.42
N GLY A 410 1.75 -18.62 -29.07
CA GLY A 410 2.27 -18.40 -30.43
C GLY A 410 3.52 -17.52 -30.53
N ILE A 411 3.99 -16.92 -29.42
CA ILE A 411 5.27 -16.21 -29.38
C ILE A 411 6.38 -17.20 -29.05
N ASN A 412 7.22 -17.50 -30.05
CA ASN A 412 8.32 -18.46 -29.89
C ASN A 412 9.69 -17.81 -29.70
N ASN A 413 9.84 -16.50 -29.93
CA ASN A 413 11.14 -15.84 -29.83
C ASN A 413 11.23 -15.02 -28.54
N VAL A 414 12.27 -15.31 -27.75
CA VAL A 414 12.55 -14.64 -26.48
C VAL A 414 13.99 -14.16 -26.48
N LEU A 415 14.22 -12.93 -26.01
CA LEU A 415 15.54 -12.43 -25.65
C LEU A 415 15.59 -12.28 -24.13
N CYS A 416 16.46 -13.04 -23.48
CA CYS A 416 16.58 -13.06 -22.03
C CYS A 416 17.90 -12.43 -21.60
N PHE A 417 17.84 -11.40 -20.77
CA PHE A 417 18.99 -10.79 -20.10
C PHE A 417 19.12 -11.33 -18.68
N TYR A 418 20.33 -11.77 -18.34
CA TYR A 418 20.67 -12.22 -17.00
C TYR A 418 22.19 -12.25 -16.86
N ASP A 419 22.73 -11.77 -15.74
CA ASP A 419 24.17 -11.60 -15.53
C ASP A 419 24.97 -12.86 -15.83
N ILE A 420 24.47 -14.01 -15.39
CA ILE A 420 25.17 -15.28 -15.52
C ILE A 420 24.74 -16.08 -16.75
N ASN A 421 24.13 -15.46 -17.77
CA ASN A 421 23.60 -16.17 -18.94
C ASN A 421 24.64 -17.01 -19.69
N CYS A 422 25.91 -16.61 -19.63
CA CYS A 422 27.02 -17.39 -20.19
C CYS A 422 27.18 -18.80 -19.59
N ALA A 423 26.62 -19.03 -18.39
CA ALA A 423 26.60 -20.30 -17.68
C ALA A 423 25.18 -20.84 -17.53
N TYR A 424 24.23 -20.00 -17.13
CA TYR A 424 22.85 -20.37 -16.82
C TYR A 424 22.12 -21.07 -17.98
N MET A 425 22.22 -20.52 -19.19
CA MET A 425 21.47 -21.00 -20.37
C MET A 425 21.95 -22.35 -20.90
N LYS A 426 23.19 -22.76 -20.58
CA LYS A 426 23.75 -24.06 -21.02
C LYS A 426 22.98 -25.25 -20.46
N ASN A 427 22.39 -25.06 -19.29
CA ASN A 427 21.81 -26.12 -18.48
C ASN A 427 20.31 -25.93 -18.26
N LEU A 428 19.74 -24.79 -18.69
CA LEU A 428 18.32 -24.45 -18.53
C LEU A 428 17.40 -25.52 -19.11
N GLN A 429 17.58 -25.90 -20.38
CA GLN A 429 16.71 -26.89 -21.02
C GLN A 429 16.70 -28.22 -20.25
N ARG A 430 17.87 -28.70 -19.84
CA ARG A 430 17.99 -29.92 -19.03
C ARG A 430 17.25 -29.80 -17.70
N ARG A 431 17.38 -28.66 -17.00
CA ARG A 431 16.70 -28.43 -15.72
C ARG A 431 15.19 -28.40 -15.88
N VAL A 432 14.69 -27.74 -16.93
CA VAL A 432 13.26 -27.71 -17.27
C VAL A 432 12.75 -29.11 -17.61
N ASP A 433 13.42 -29.83 -18.52
CA ASP A 433 13.01 -31.18 -18.94
C ASP A 433 13.04 -32.21 -17.79
N SER A 434 13.88 -31.98 -16.78
CA SER A 434 13.99 -32.83 -15.59
C SER A 434 13.00 -32.51 -14.48
N SER A 435 12.13 -31.51 -14.65
CA SER A 435 11.23 -31.02 -13.61
C SER A 435 9.77 -31.12 -14.01
N ASP A 436 8.96 -31.79 -13.19
CA ASP A 436 7.50 -31.85 -13.37
C ASP A 436 6.79 -30.50 -13.06
N PHE A 437 7.52 -29.53 -12.50
CA PHE A 437 6.97 -28.24 -12.08
C PHE A 437 7.22 -27.11 -13.07
N LEU A 438 8.17 -27.29 -13.99
CA LEU A 438 8.59 -26.26 -14.94
C LEU A 438 8.08 -26.61 -16.33
N HIS A 439 7.52 -25.61 -17.01
CA HIS A 439 7.10 -25.76 -18.39
C HIS A 439 7.57 -24.57 -19.21
N ILE A 440 8.45 -24.83 -20.17
CA ILE A 440 8.81 -23.90 -21.25
C ILE A 440 8.51 -24.63 -22.55
N GLN A 441 7.82 -23.96 -23.47
CA GLN A 441 7.40 -24.59 -24.72
C GLN A 441 8.64 -25.05 -25.52
N PRO A 442 8.72 -26.31 -25.97
CA PRO A 442 9.91 -26.81 -26.67
C PRO A 442 10.26 -26.05 -27.97
N ALA A 443 9.28 -25.41 -28.60
CA ALA A 443 9.49 -24.58 -29.79
C ALA A 443 10.09 -23.20 -29.48
N MET A 444 10.19 -22.82 -28.20
CA MET A 444 10.62 -21.49 -27.78
C MET A 444 12.14 -21.34 -27.92
N LYS A 445 12.55 -20.35 -28.72
CA LYS A 445 13.93 -19.97 -28.96
C LYS A 445 14.31 -18.85 -28.00
N ILE A 446 15.06 -19.19 -26.97
CA ILE A 446 15.58 -18.23 -25.99
C ILE A 446 16.98 -17.81 -26.41
N THR A 447 17.12 -16.56 -26.85
CA THR A 447 18.41 -15.92 -27.11
C THR A 447 18.93 -15.33 -25.82
N ALA A 448 20.15 -15.69 -25.45
CA ALA A 448 20.79 -15.25 -24.22
C ALA A 448 21.52 -13.92 -24.41
N GLY A 449 21.29 -12.95 -23.53
CA GLY A 449 22.04 -11.70 -23.44
C GLY A 449 22.53 -11.45 -22.01
N ILE A 450 23.55 -10.61 -21.85
CA ILE A 450 24.03 -10.14 -20.55
C ILE A 450 23.96 -8.62 -20.57
N GLY A 451 23.47 -8.00 -19.49
CA GLY A 451 23.34 -6.55 -19.40
C GLY A 451 24.65 -5.82 -19.74
N MET A 452 24.53 -4.63 -20.32
CA MET A 452 25.67 -3.88 -20.86
C MET A 452 26.72 -3.57 -19.80
N TRP A 453 26.33 -3.31 -18.55
CA TRP A 453 27.29 -3.04 -17.49
C TRP A 453 27.97 -4.33 -17.05
N HIS A 454 27.20 -5.41 -16.91
CA HIS A 454 27.69 -6.69 -16.46
C HIS A 454 28.60 -7.38 -17.47
N VAL A 455 28.29 -7.32 -18.77
CA VAL A 455 29.00 -8.09 -19.82
C VAL A 455 30.50 -7.75 -19.91
N HIS A 456 30.88 -6.51 -19.58
CA HIS A 456 32.29 -6.09 -19.54
C HIS A 456 33.10 -6.79 -18.43
N GLY A 457 32.44 -7.29 -17.37
CA GLY A 457 33.08 -8.10 -16.33
C GLY A 457 33.35 -9.56 -16.73
N HIS A 458 32.77 -10.01 -17.84
CA HIS A 458 32.99 -11.37 -18.36
C HIS A 458 34.25 -11.43 -19.24
N LYS A 459 34.64 -12.65 -19.61
CA LYS A 459 35.69 -12.89 -20.60
C LYS A 459 35.31 -12.37 -21.99
N LYS A 460 36.30 -12.11 -22.84
CA LYS A 460 36.12 -11.48 -24.17
C LYS A 460 35.13 -12.23 -25.07
N GLU A 461 35.09 -13.56 -25.00
CA GLU A 461 34.16 -14.36 -25.79
C GLU A 461 32.70 -14.15 -25.37
N CYS A 462 32.47 -13.86 -24.08
CA CYS A 462 31.13 -13.53 -23.59
C CYS A 462 30.68 -12.16 -24.09
N TYR A 463 31.59 -11.19 -24.19
CA TYR A 463 31.26 -9.88 -24.76
C TYR A 463 30.77 -9.99 -26.21
N ALA A 464 31.53 -10.69 -27.06
CA ALA A 464 31.14 -10.88 -28.45
C ALA A 464 29.84 -11.68 -28.63
N ARG A 465 29.54 -12.62 -27.72
CA ARG A 465 28.37 -13.50 -27.83
C ARG A 465 27.09 -12.98 -27.17
N TYR A 466 27.20 -12.30 -26.03
CA TYR A 466 26.04 -11.98 -25.17
C TYR A 466 25.80 -10.47 -25.03
N SER A 467 26.65 -9.60 -25.57
CA SER A 467 26.38 -8.17 -25.53
C SER A 467 25.12 -7.83 -26.35
N PRO A 468 24.17 -7.04 -25.79
CA PRO A 468 22.99 -6.59 -26.51
C PRO A 468 23.30 -5.93 -27.86
N LEU A 469 24.45 -5.27 -27.99
CA LEU A 469 24.89 -4.59 -29.21
C LEU A 469 25.06 -5.52 -30.42
N PHE A 470 25.32 -6.81 -30.20
CA PHE A 470 25.56 -7.79 -31.26
C PHE A 470 24.39 -8.75 -31.48
N ILE A 471 23.34 -8.68 -30.64
CA ILE A 471 22.19 -9.58 -30.73
C ILE A 471 21.17 -8.99 -31.72
N LYS A 472 20.92 -9.70 -32.82
CA LYS A 472 19.93 -9.25 -33.81
C LYS A 472 18.53 -9.19 -33.18
N GLY A 473 17.89 -8.02 -33.31
CA GLY A 473 16.54 -7.79 -32.78
C GLY A 473 16.49 -7.36 -31.31
N SER A 474 17.63 -7.18 -30.63
CA SER A 474 17.69 -6.65 -29.27
C SER A 474 17.23 -5.19 -29.16
N GLY A 475 17.46 -4.40 -30.22
CA GLY A 475 17.30 -2.95 -30.17
C GLY A 475 18.36 -2.28 -29.30
N TRP A 476 18.16 -1.00 -28.97
CA TRP A 476 19.01 -0.27 -28.03
C TRP A 476 18.50 -0.50 -26.60
N VAL A 477 18.81 -1.68 -26.04
CA VAL A 477 18.45 -2.08 -24.68
C VAL A 477 19.72 -2.34 -23.87
N ASP A 478 19.82 -1.76 -22.67
CA ASP A 478 20.96 -2.01 -21.79
C ASP A 478 20.86 -3.36 -21.07
N GLY A 479 19.65 -3.88 -20.85
CA GLY A 479 19.42 -5.13 -20.12
C GLY A 479 19.50 -4.96 -18.59
N GLU A 480 19.44 -3.73 -18.08
CA GLU A 480 19.74 -3.37 -16.68
C GLU A 480 18.52 -2.74 -15.98
N ILE A 481 17.40 -2.60 -16.68
CA ILE A 481 16.20 -1.90 -16.22
C ILE A 481 15.63 -2.45 -14.89
N ILE A 482 15.85 -3.73 -14.58
CA ILE A 482 15.33 -4.36 -13.37
C ILE A 482 15.94 -3.77 -12.09
N GLU A 483 17.17 -3.27 -12.15
CA GLU A 483 17.83 -2.57 -11.04
C GLU A 483 17.08 -1.29 -10.65
N THR A 484 16.51 -0.60 -11.65
CA THR A 484 15.67 0.58 -11.40
C THR A 484 14.38 0.20 -10.68
N LEU A 485 13.84 -0.99 -10.96
CA LEU A 485 12.64 -1.50 -10.28
C LEU A 485 12.96 -1.88 -8.83
N TRP A 486 14.14 -2.45 -8.59
CA TRP A 486 14.62 -2.71 -7.24
C TRP A 486 14.81 -1.44 -6.42
N SER A 487 15.34 -0.37 -7.02
CA SER A 487 15.45 0.92 -6.33
C SER A 487 14.11 1.37 -5.74
N THR A 488 13.04 1.30 -6.54
CA THR A 488 11.68 1.63 -6.09
C THR A 488 11.17 0.65 -5.04
N LEU A 489 11.29 -0.66 -5.27
CA LEU A 489 10.77 -1.67 -4.32
C LEU A 489 11.51 -1.65 -2.97
N ASN A 490 12.80 -1.28 -2.98
CA ASN A 490 13.64 -1.25 -1.78
C ASN A 490 13.21 -0.24 -0.73
N VAL A 491 12.41 0.76 -1.12
CA VAL A 491 11.79 1.72 -0.21
C VAL A 491 10.96 1.01 0.86
N VAL A 492 10.27 -0.09 0.52
CA VAL A 492 9.43 -0.84 1.48
C VAL A 492 10.12 -2.07 2.08
N SER A 493 11.28 -2.48 1.58
CA SER A 493 11.97 -3.72 2.01
C SER A 493 12.16 -3.80 3.53
N ALA A 494 12.56 -2.70 4.17
CA ALA A 494 12.72 -2.65 5.63
C ALA A 494 11.41 -2.95 6.39
N SER A 495 10.28 -2.43 5.89
CA SER A 495 8.96 -2.67 6.50
C SER A 495 8.49 -4.11 6.29
N THR A 496 8.79 -4.70 5.13
CA THR A 496 8.37 -6.07 4.80
C THR A 496 9.14 -7.14 5.57
N ARG A 497 10.34 -6.82 6.07
CA ARG A 497 11.25 -7.78 6.70
C ARG A 497 10.68 -8.51 7.92
N GLY A 498 9.85 -7.82 8.70
CA GLY A 498 9.20 -8.36 9.91
C GLY A 498 7.71 -8.66 9.74
N MET A 499 7.16 -8.53 8.53
CA MET A 499 5.77 -8.88 8.26
C MET A 499 5.59 -10.40 8.28
N THR A 500 4.35 -10.84 8.41
CA THR A 500 3.97 -12.24 8.17
C THR A 500 4.05 -12.53 6.67
N SER A 501 4.30 -13.79 6.29
CA SER A 501 4.47 -14.16 4.87
C SER A 501 3.34 -13.67 3.95
N PRO A 502 2.04 -13.85 4.27
CA PRO A 502 0.96 -13.37 3.41
C PRO A 502 0.92 -11.85 3.28
N HIS A 503 1.06 -11.14 4.40
CA HIS A 503 1.05 -9.68 4.40
C HIS A 503 2.22 -9.09 3.60
N ARG A 504 3.41 -9.71 3.67
CA ARG A 504 4.55 -9.32 2.85
C ARG A 504 4.23 -9.49 1.37
N GLN A 505 3.70 -10.64 0.96
CA GLN A 505 3.33 -10.89 -0.43
C GLN A 505 2.30 -9.87 -0.93
N GLU A 506 1.23 -9.64 -0.17
CA GLU A 506 0.20 -8.63 -0.49
C GLU A 506 0.79 -7.22 -0.67
N LEU A 507 1.75 -6.83 0.18
CA LEU A 507 2.39 -5.52 0.08
C LEU A 507 3.33 -5.43 -1.13
N LEU A 508 4.18 -6.44 -1.36
CA LEU A 508 5.07 -6.47 -2.51
C LEU A 508 4.29 -6.48 -3.83
N ASP A 509 3.22 -7.29 -3.91
CA ASP A 509 2.33 -7.34 -5.08
C ASP A 509 1.67 -5.99 -5.35
N PHE A 510 1.23 -5.29 -4.30
CA PHE A 510 0.64 -3.95 -4.43
C PHE A 510 1.65 -2.92 -4.95
N GLN A 511 2.90 -2.98 -4.45
CA GLN A 511 3.98 -2.08 -4.85
C GLN A 511 4.43 -2.32 -6.30
N MET A 512 4.52 -3.58 -6.72
CA MET A 512 4.82 -3.93 -8.11
C MET A 512 3.67 -3.55 -9.07
N ASN A 513 2.41 -3.64 -8.62
CA ASN A 513 1.26 -3.17 -9.39
C ASN A 513 1.32 -1.66 -9.62
N ASP A 514 1.62 -0.89 -8.58
CA ASP A 514 1.80 0.56 -8.69
C ASP A 514 2.97 0.90 -9.62
N SER A 515 4.11 0.21 -9.47
CA SER A 515 5.26 0.35 -10.37
C SER A 515 4.88 0.14 -11.84
N ASN A 516 4.21 -0.97 -12.15
CA ASN A 516 3.75 -1.27 -13.51
C ASN A 516 2.72 -0.26 -14.02
N PHE A 517 1.77 0.17 -13.18
CA PHE A 517 0.79 1.20 -13.52
C PHE A 517 1.45 2.53 -13.86
N MET A 518 2.36 3.00 -13.01
CA MET A 518 3.08 4.26 -13.20
C MET A 518 3.92 4.24 -14.48
N LYS A 519 4.51 3.09 -14.84
CA LYS A 519 5.17 2.91 -16.14
C LYS A 519 4.18 3.06 -17.29
N MET A 520 3.02 2.42 -17.22
CA MET A 520 2.02 2.48 -18.29
C MET A 520 1.49 3.88 -18.55
N ILE A 521 1.15 4.64 -17.50
CA ILE A 521 0.61 6.00 -17.69
C ILE A 521 1.68 6.98 -18.19
N ARG A 522 2.96 6.76 -17.87
CA ARG A 522 4.08 7.58 -18.34
C ARG A 522 4.47 7.27 -19.78
N MET A 523 4.39 6.01 -20.21
CA MET A 523 4.63 5.63 -21.61
C MET A 523 3.72 6.39 -22.58
N GLY A 524 2.47 6.69 -22.20
CA GLY A 524 1.56 7.48 -23.03
C GLY A 524 1.97 8.96 -23.18
N MET A 525 2.76 9.51 -22.25
CA MET A 525 3.25 10.89 -22.31
C MET A 525 4.43 11.01 -23.28
N ASP A 526 5.28 9.98 -23.36
CA ASP A 526 6.48 9.98 -24.21
C ASP A 526 6.16 9.75 -25.70
N ILE A 527 4.96 9.26 -26.04
CA ILE A 527 4.52 9.01 -27.44
C ILE A 527 4.09 10.30 -28.15
N HIS A 528 3.85 11.40 -27.42
CA HIS A 528 3.44 12.70 -27.96
C HIS A 528 4.50 13.80 -27.83
N GLY A 529 5.74 13.43 -27.44
CA GLY A 529 6.88 14.33 -27.26
C GLY A 529 7.76 14.47 -28.50
#